data_AF-A0A3M2MEG4-F1
#
_entry.id   AF-A0A3M2MEG4-F1
#
_cell.length_a   1.000
_cell.length_b   1.000
_cell.length_c   1.000
_cell.angle_alpha   90.00
_cell.angle_beta   90.00
_cell.angle_gamma   90.00
#
_symmetry.space_group_name_H-M   'P 1'
#
loop_
_entity.id
_entity.type
_entity.pdbx_description
1 polymer ?
#
loop_
_entity_poly.entity_id
_entity_poly.type
_entity_poly.pdbx_seq_one_letter_code
_entity_poly.pdbx_strand_id
1 'polypeptide(L)'
;MGLRERTRRAVRRELAGLALRMFVERGYEATTVEDIAAAAGLSKRSFFRYFPAKEDVLFGDVEDLAVQIADEVRTRPQGESAWECLHAVLREWEPRLHTAQRDLDALRLIETTPPLRARLHQKRDELRALVAAALRERPGADLDAFTADLLTAAAGAALDAASREWLRTDGTADRAALIDRAFAALAPAPARTAEPRRFRLDAPLGVLPVPEDHGFRNPAPSDVPALGDLMWRAYQGTPDQADAGADVPAAIEEIGLLFAGEHGRFVPSASFLAEDGEGRPVAASLVTLWKGVPLLAYLFTSPDHVGQGLGRRLALASMHALADQGHELLSLAVTEDNVRARRLYESIGFVPHVPSA
;
A
#
# COMPACT_ATOMS: atom_id res chain seq x y z
N MET A 1 -1.60 4.33 -42.15
CA MET A 1 -2.23 5.67 -42.24
C MET A 1 -2.10 6.25 -43.64
N GLY A 2 -3.20 6.71 -44.25
CA GLY A 2 -3.20 7.35 -45.57
C GLY A 2 -2.63 8.77 -45.56
N LEU A 3 -2.23 9.28 -46.73
CA LEU A 3 -1.65 10.63 -46.91
C LEU A 3 -2.54 11.74 -46.36
N ARG A 4 -3.87 11.63 -46.55
CA ARG A 4 -4.87 12.61 -46.07
C ARG A 4 -4.89 12.75 -44.54
N GLU A 5 -4.74 11.64 -43.82
CA GLU A 5 -4.75 11.64 -42.36
C GLU A 5 -3.49 12.29 -41.79
N ARG A 6 -2.33 12.01 -42.40
CA ARG A 6 -1.06 12.67 -42.05
C ARG A 6 -1.13 14.18 -42.29
N THR A 7 -1.66 14.61 -43.43
CA THR A 7 -1.84 16.03 -43.73
C THR A 7 -2.82 16.69 -42.75
N ARG A 8 -3.92 16.01 -42.39
CA ARG A 8 -4.88 16.54 -41.40
C ARG A 8 -4.22 16.74 -40.03
N ARG A 9 -3.48 15.76 -39.53
CA ARG A 9 -2.77 15.85 -38.24
C ARG A 9 -1.68 16.92 -38.23
N ALA A 10 -0.92 17.06 -39.32
CA ALA A 10 0.10 18.10 -39.44
C ALA A 10 -0.51 19.51 -39.29
N VAL A 11 -1.62 19.77 -39.98
CA VAL A 11 -2.33 21.06 -39.89
C VAL A 11 -2.92 21.30 -38.49
N ARG A 12 -3.47 20.26 -37.83
CA ARG A 12 -3.96 20.39 -36.44
C ARG A 12 -2.84 20.82 -35.49
N ARG A 13 -1.67 20.18 -35.58
CA ARG A 13 -0.50 20.49 -34.74
C ARG A 13 0.05 21.88 -35.00
N GLU A 14 0.09 22.30 -36.26
CA GLU A 14 0.49 23.65 -36.64
C GLU A 14 -0.43 24.72 -36.01
N LEU A 15 -1.75 24.54 -36.17
CA LEU A 15 -2.75 25.43 -35.57
C LEU A 15 -2.66 25.45 -34.04
N ALA A 16 -2.50 24.30 -33.39
CA ALA A 16 -2.32 24.20 -31.93
C ALA A 16 -1.08 24.96 -31.45
N GLY A 17 0.05 24.78 -32.14
CA GLY A 17 1.29 25.46 -31.79
C GLY A 17 1.21 26.98 -31.99
N LEU A 18 0.53 27.44 -33.04
CA LEU A 18 0.29 28.88 -33.28
C LEU A 18 -0.64 29.46 -32.21
N ALA A 19 -1.75 28.79 -31.94
CA ALA A 19 -2.72 29.22 -30.94
C ALA A 19 -2.09 29.33 -29.55
N LEU A 20 -1.35 28.31 -29.11
CA LEU A 20 -0.66 28.34 -27.82
C LEU A 20 0.28 29.54 -27.70
N ARG A 21 1.13 29.78 -28.71
CA ARG A 21 2.03 30.94 -28.71
C ARG A 21 1.26 32.25 -28.59
N MET A 22 0.22 32.44 -29.41
CA MET A 22 -0.56 33.67 -29.40
C MET A 22 -1.33 33.87 -28.09
N PHE A 23 -1.87 32.80 -27.50
CA PHE A 23 -2.53 32.88 -26.21
C PHE A 23 -1.57 33.24 -25.08
N VAL A 24 -0.34 32.73 -25.10
CA VAL A 24 0.70 33.08 -24.12
C VAL A 24 1.18 34.52 -24.31
N GLU A 25 1.42 34.95 -25.55
CA GLU A 25 1.96 36.28 -25.85
C GLU A 25 0.94 37.41 -25.70
N ARG A 26 -0.30 37.19 -26.10
CA ARG A 26 -1.35 38.23 -26.23
C ARG A 26 -2.51 38.05 -25.25
N GLY A 27 -2.59 36.88 -24.61
CA GLY A 27 -3.75 36.46 -23.83
C GLY A 27 -4.79 35.71 -24.66
N TYR A 28 -5.52 34.79 -24.00
CA TYR A 28 -6.58 34.01 -24.65
C TYR A 28 -7.65 34.92 -25.24
N GLU A 29 -8.25 35.83 -24.46
CA GLU A 29 -9.38 36.65 -24.92
C GLU A 29 -9.05 37.56 -26.10
N ALA A 30 -7.85 38.15 -26.12
CA ALA A 30 -7.43 39.07 -27.18
C ALA A 30 -7.07 38.37 -28.51
N THR A 31 -6.95 37.04 -28.51
CA THR A 31 -6.59 36.25 -29.70
C THR A 31 -7.84 35.70 -30.38
N THR A 32 -8.10 36.04 -31.63
CA THR A 32 -9.27 35.52 -32.37
C THR A 32 -8.95 34.26 -33.18
N VAL A 33 -9.98 33.52 -33.59
CA VAL A 33 -9.83 32.37 -34.49
C VAL A 33 -9.27 32.81 -35.84
N GLU A 34 -9.68 34.00 -36.31
CA GLU A 34 -9.18 34.64 -37.52
C GLU A 34 -7.68 34.89 -37.46
N ASP A 35 -7.17 35.39 -36.33
CA ASP A 35 -5.74 35.65 -36.15
C ASP A 35 -4.93 34.35 -36.25
N ILE A 36 -5.40 33.29 -35.58
CA ILE A 36 -4.75 31.97 -35.58
C ILE A 36 -4.78 31.36 -36.98
N ALA A 37 -5.94 31.41 -37.64
CA ALA A 37 -6.12 30.87 -38.99
C ALA A 37 -5.24 31.62 -40.00
N ALA A 38 -5.22 32.95 -39.95
CA ALA A 38 -4.39 33.78 -40.82
C ALA A 38 -2.90 33.47 -40.64
N ALA A 39 -2.45 33.25 -39.39
CA ALA A 39 -1.06 32.88 -39.11
C ALA A 39 -0.66 31.51 -39.70
N ALA A 40 -1.63 30.62 -39.94
CA ALA A 40 -1.43 29.34 -40.62
C ALA A 40 -1.72 29.40 -42.15
N GLY A 41 -1.99 30.59 -42.71
CA GLY A 41 -2.40 30.73 -44.11
C GLY A 41 -3.77 30.12 -44.43
N LEU A 42 -4.65 30.00 -43.42
CA LEU A 42 -5.97 29.41 -43.51
C LEU A 42 -7.08 30.45 -43.31
N SER A 43 -8.27 30.16 -43.86
CA SER A 43 -9.47 30.94 -43.55
C SER A 43 -10.07 30.53 -42.20
N LYS A 44 -10.89 31.40 -41.59
CA LYS A 44 -11.73 31.07 -40.42
C LYS A 44 -12.55 29.79 -40.65
N ARG A 45 -13.14 29.65 -41.85
CA ARG A 45 -13.91 28.46 -42.25
C ARG A 45 -13.03 27.21 -42.25
N SER A 46 -11.78 27.32 -42.70
CA SER A 46 -10.82 26.22 -42.68
C SER A 46 -10.48 25.81 -41.25
N PHE A 47 -10.29 26.75 -40.31
CA PHE A 47 -10.08 26.46 -38.90
C PHE A 47 -11.22 25.61 -38.31
N PHE A 48 -12.48 26.02 -38.53
CA PHE A 48 -13.64 25.28 -38.02
C PHE A 48 -13.81 23.88 -38.63
N ARG A 49 -13.14 23.57 -39.74
CA ARG A 49 -13.06 22.20 -40.29
C ARG A 49 -12.18 21.27 -39.44
N TYR A 50 -11.31 21.84 -38.61
CA TYR A 50 -10.46 21.12 -37.69
C TYR A 50 -10.99 21.22 -36.26
N PHE A 51 -11.38 22.40 -35.79
CA PHE A 51 -11.74 22.63 -34.39
C PHE A 51 -13.11 23.29 -34.27
N PRO A 52 -14.08 22.68 -33.57
CA PRO A 52 -15.44 23.21 -33.50
C PRO A 52 -15.52 24.52 -32.71
N ALA A 53 -14.64 24.71 -31.72
CA ALA A 53 -14.49 25.95 -30.98
C ALA A 53 -13.02 26.40 -30.88
N LYS A 54 -12.79 27.59 -30.33
CA LYS A 54 -11.45 28.18 -30.20
C LYS A 54 -10.60 27.40 -29.21
N GLU A 55 -11.19 27.03 -28.08
CA GLU A 55 -10.60 26.24 -26.99
C GLU A 55 -10.14 24.86 -27.45
N ASP A 56 -10.83 24.24 -28.43
CA ASP A 56 -10.51 22.90 -28.93
C ASP A 56 -9.13 22.79 -29.57
N VAL A 57 -8.57 23.92 -30.01
CA VAL A 57 -7.26 23.96 -30.66
C VAL A 57 -6.14 23.46 -29.74
N LEU A 58 -6.30 23.60 -28.41
CA LEU A 58 -5.32 23.12 -27.42
C LEU A 58 -5.50 21.64 -27.05
N PHE A 59 -6.62 21.03 -27.45
CA PHE A 59 -6.99 19.65 -27.11
C PHE A 59 -7.05 18.74 -28.34
N GLY A 60 -6.49 19.18 -29.46
CA GLY A 60 -6.73 18.59 -30.77
C GLY A 60 -6.32 17.13 -30.97
N ASP A 61 -5.43 16.61 -30.13
CA ASP A 61 -4.94 15.23 -30.18
C ASP A 61 -5.52 14.38 -29.03
N VAL A 62 -6.37 14.95 -28.15
CA VAL A 62 -6.88 14.29 -26.95
C VAL A 62 -7.85 13.15 -27.28
N GLU A 63 -8.66 13.26 -28.33
CA GLU A 63 -9.57 12.18 -28.71
C GLU A 63 -8.82 10.95 -29.23
N ASP A 64 -7.82 11.15 -30.10
CA ASP A 64 -6.99 10.06 -30.62
C ASP A 64 -6.22 9.38 -29.49
N LEU A 65 -5.69 10.17 -28.57
CA LEU A 65 -5.02 9.70 -27.37
C LEU A 65 -5.98 8.89 -26.49
N ALA A 66 -7.21 9.37 -26.29
CA ALA A 66 -8.18 8.70 -25.44
C ALA A 66 -8.52 7.29 -25.94
N VAL A 67 -8.63 7.14 -27.26
CA VAL A 67 -8.80 5.82 -27.90
C VAL A 67 -7.56 4.94 -27.65
N GLN A 68 -6.35 5.49 -27.80
CA GLN A 68 -5.12 4.73 -27.57
C GLN A 68 -4.95 4.29 -26.11
N ILE A 69 -5.29 5.16 -25.15
CA ILE A 69 -5.27 4.82 -23.72
C ILE A 69 -6.30 3.72 -23.43
N ALA A 70 -7.52 3.83 -23.96
CA ALA A 70 -8.53 2.80 -23.80
C ALA A 70 -8.12 1.46 -24.44
N ASP A 71 -7.50 1.48 -25.63
CA ASP A 71 -6.94 0.30 -26.29
C ASP A 71 -5.89 -0.38 -25.41
N GLU A 72 -4.94 0.39 -24.87
CA GLU A 72 -3.90 -0.12 -23.97
C GLU A 72 -4.51 -0.78 -22.72
N VAL A 73 -5.51 -0.13 -22.09
CA VAL A 73 -6.23 -0.68 -20.93
C VAL A 73 -6.86 -2.04 -21.23
N ARG A 74 -7.41 -2.23 -22.44
CA ARG A 74 -8.01 -3.51 -22.87
C ARG A 74 -6.96 -4.60 -23.10
N THR A 75 -5.77 -4.24 -23.58
CA THR A 75 -4.73 -5.21 -23.98
C THR A 75 -3.73 -5.56 -22.89
N ARG A 76 -3.74 -4.86 -21.76
CA ARG A 76 -2.85 -5.12 -20.62
C ARG A 76 -3.02 -6.55 -20.05
N PRO A 77 -1.98 -7.12 -19.40
CA PRO A 77 -2.00 -8.48 -18.87
C PRO A 77 -3.17 -8.78 -17.92
N GLN A 78 -3.71 -9.99 -18.01
CA GLN A 78 -4.86 -10.45 -17.19
C GLN A 78 -4.55 -10.60 -15.69
N GLY A 79 -3.27 -10.75 -15.32
CA GLY A 79 -2.84 -10.87 -13.93
C GLY A 79 -2.82 -9.55 -13.16
N GLU A 80 -2.98 -8.41 -13.84
CA GLU A 80 -3.04 -7.09 -13.21
C GLU A 80 -4.48 -6.78 -12.76
N SER A 81 -4.64 -6.35 -11.50
CA SER A 81 -5.87 -5.74 -11.04
C SER A 81 -6.18 -4.46 -11.84
N ALA A 82 -7.44 -4.02 -11.83
CA ALA A 82 -7.82 -2.78 -12.53
C ALA A 82 -7.07 -1.54 -12.01
N TRP A 83 -6.76 -1.50 -10.71
CA TRP A 83 -5.99 -0.40 -10.13
C TRP A 83 -4.52 -0.41 -10.59
N GLU A 84 -3.88 -1.58 -10.60
CA GLU A 84 -2.52 -1.75 -11.14
C GLU A 84 -2.45 -1.41 -12.63
N CYS A 85 -3.46 -1.83 -13.41
CA CYS A 85 -3.55 -1.45 -14.81
C CYS A 85 -3.62 0.07 -15.00
N LEU A 86 -4.52 0.76 -14.27
CA LEU A 86 -4.67 2.21 -14.37
C LEU A 86 -3.37 2.93 -13.98
N HIS A 87 -2.68 2.44 -12.95
CA HIS A 87 -1.40 2.97 -12.52
C HIS A 87 -0.33 2.83 -13.61
N ALA A 88 -0.17 1.62 -14.15
CA ALA A 88 0.79 1.32 -15.20
C ALA A 88 0.54 2.15 -16.47
N VAL A 89 -0.72 2.27 -16.89
CA VAL A 89 -1.11 3.06 -18.06
C VAL A 89 -0.78 4.53 -17.83
N LEU A 90 -1.17 5.13 -16.71
CA LEU A 90 -0.82 6.52 -16.42
C LEU A 90 0.68 6.75 -16.36
N ARG A 91 1.45 5.80 -15.81
CA ARG A 91 2.90 5.87 -15.75
C ARG A 91 3.56 5.82 -17.12
N GLU A 92 3.10 4.96 -18.02
CA GLU A 92 3.64 4.85 -19.38
C GLU A 92 3.29 6.05 -20.26
N TRP A 93 2.08 6.60 -20.08
CA TRP A 93 1.61 7.72 -20.88
C TRP A 93 2.10 9.07 -20.38
N GLU A 94 2.50 9.21 -19.11
CA GLU A 94 2.97 10.47 -18.54
C GLU A 94 4.05 11.17 -19.40
N PRO A 95 5.14 10.50 -19.85
CA PRO A 95 6.17 11.11 -20.68
C PRO A 95 5.70 11.42 -22.11
N ARG A 96 4.79 10.61 -22.65
CA ARG A 96 4.23 10.79 -24.02
C ARG A 96 3.28 11.97 -24.09
N LEU A 97 2.62 12.26 -22.98
CA LEU A 97 1.70 13.38 -22.84
C LEU A 97 2.41 14.72 -22.64
N HIS A 98 3.68 14.72 -22.22
CA HIS A 98 4.34 15.92 -21.72
C HIS A 98 5.79 16.03 -22.23
N THR A 99 5.91 16.30 -23.53
CA THR A 99 7.22 16.50 -24.17
C THR A 99 7.59 17.99 -24.20
N ALA A 100 8.40 18.41 -23.22
CA ALA A 100 9.17 19.66 -23.08
C ALA A 100 8.48 20.88 -22.42
N GLN A 101 9.31 21.87 -22.01
CA GLN A 101 8.96 23.13 -21.31
C GLN A 101 7.72 23.89 -21.85
N ARG A 102 7.33 23.65 -23.12
CA ARG A 102 6.10 24.15 -23.73
C ARG A 102 4.83 23.71 -22.98
N ASP A 103 4.90 22.64 -22.20
CA ASP A 103 3.77 22.09 -21.45
C ASP A 103 3.46 22.88 -20.18
N LEU A 104 4.45 23.54 -19.57
CA LEU A 104 4.23 24.32 -18.35
C LEU A 104 3.43 25.58 -18.63
N ASP A 105 3.77 26.31 -19.69
CA ASP A 105 3.03 27.50 -20.12
C ASP A 105 1.62 27.14 -20.59
N ALA A 106 1.47 26.02 -21.31
CA ALA A 106 0.17 25.52 -21.73
C ALA A 106 -0.70 25.15 -20.51
N LEU A 107 -0.16 24.41 -19.55
CA LEU A 107 -0.89 24.04 -18.33
C LEU A 107 -1.23 25.26 -17.48
N ARG A 108 -0.31 26.23 -17.33
CA ARG A 108 -0.59 27.52 -16.67
C ARG A 108 -1.71 28.28 -17.34
N LEU A 109 -1.66 28.39 -18.67
CA LEU A 109 -2.69 29.05 -19.45
C LEU A 109 -4.05 28.38 -19.26
N ILE A 110 -4.11 27.05 -19.33
CA ILE A 110 -5.36 26.28 -19.15
C ILE A 110 -5.92 26.48 -17.74
N GLU A 111 -5.09 26.36 -16.70
CA GLU A 111 -5.54 26.49 -15.30
C GLU A 111 -6.02 27.90 -14.95
N THR A 112 -5.43 28.93 -15.55
CA THR A 112 -5.76 30.34 -15.30
C THR A 112 -6.87 30.90 -16.19
N THR A 113 -7.26 30.18 -17.25
CA THR A 113 -8.26 30.62 -18.23
C THR A 113 -9.56 29.81 -18.10
N PRO A 114 -10.66 30.37 -17.58
CA PRO A 114 -11.87 29.60 -17.26
C PRO A 114 -12.48 28.78 -18.42
N PRO A 115 -12.60 29.31 -19.66
CA PRO A 115 -13.08 28.52 -20.79
C PRO A 115 -12.21 27.30 -21.11
N LEU A 116 -10.88 27.44 -21.00
CA LEU A 116 -9.94 26.34 -21.25
C LEU A 116 -10.02 25.28 -20.15
N ARG A 117 -10.12 25.70 -18.88
CA ARG A 117 -10.30 24.78 -17.75
C ARG A 117 -11.61 24.00 -17.86
N ALA A 118 -12.70 24.66 -18.22
CA ALA A 118 -13.99 24.00 -18.45
C ALA A 118 -13.87 22.95 -19.58
N ARG A 119 -13.20 23.30 -20.68
CA ARG A 119 -13.00 22.38 -21.79
C ARG A 119 -12.13 21.17 -21.41
N LEU A 120 -11.08 21.39 -20.62
CA LEU A 120 -10.24 20.30 -20.08
C LEU A 120 -11.06 19.32 -19.25
N HIS A 121 -11.92 19.81 -18.35
CA HIS A 121 -12.78 18.94 -17.55
C HIS A 121 -13.73 18.11 -18.41
N GLN A 122 -14.36 18.73 -19.41
CA GLN A 122 -15.21 18.00 -20.36
C GLN A 122 -14.43 16.88 -21.09
N LYS A 123 -13.22 17.17 -21.58
CA LYS A 123 -12.37 16.17 -22.25
C LYS A 123 -11.93 15.04 -21.31
N ARG A 124 -11.67 15.35 -20.05
CA ARG A 124 -11.38 14.34 -19.03
C ARG A 124 -12.57 13.45 -18.76
N ASP A 125 -13.78 13.98 -18.70
CA ASP A 125 -15.00 13.18 -18.50
C ASP A 125 -15.25 12.23 -19.69
N GLU A 126 -15.06 12.71 -20.92
CA GLU A 126 -15.11 11.88 -22.14
C GLU A 126 -14.08 10.74 -22.09
N LEU A 127 -12.83 11.05 -21.71
CA LEU A 127 -11.77 10.04 -21.53
C LEU A 127 -12.10 9.02 -20.43
N ARG A 128 -12.58 9.48 -19.27
CA ARG A 128 -12.92 8.60 -18.14
C ARG A 128 -13.99 7.58 -18.56
N ALA A 129 -15.01 8.01 -19.30
CA ALA A 129 -16.05 7.09 -19.78
C ALA A 129 -15.47 6.00 -20.69
N LEU A 130 -14.54 6.35 -21.59
CA LEU A 130 -13.88 5.38 -22.47
C LEU A 130 -13.01 4.39 -21.70
N VAL A 131 -12.25 4.87 -20.72
CA VAL A 131 -11.37 4.04 -19.89
C VAL A 131 -12.18 3.12 -18.97
N ALA A 132 -13.26 3.62 -18.37
CA ALA A 132 -14.14 2.80 -17.52
C ALA A 132 -14.86 1.70 -18.33
N ALA A 133 -15.24 1.98 -19.57
CA ALA A 133 -15.73 0.95 -20.49
C ALA A 133 -14.65 -0.10 -20.80
N ALA A 134 -13.44 0.35 -21.16
CA ALA A 134 -12.31 -0.53 -21.45
C ALA A 134 -11.92 -1.43 -20.27
N LEU A 135 -11.99 -0.93 -19.03
CA LEU A 135 -11.71 -1.73 -17.82
C LEU A 135 -12.69 -2.89 -17.66
N ARG A 136 -13.97 -2.68 -17.96
CA ARG A 136 -15.01 -3.72 -17.87
C ARG A 136 -14.93 -4.73 -19.00
N GLU A 137 -14.32 -4.36 -20.13
CA GLU A 137 -14.10 -5.24 -21.28
C GLU A 137 -12.87 -6.16 -21.11
N ARG A 138 -12.06 -5.95 -20.07
CA ARG A 138 -10.87 -6.79 -19.79
C ARG A 138 -11.29 -8.24 -19.49
N PRO A 139 -10.64 -9.24 -20.10
CA PRO A 139 -10.90 -10.64 -19.76
C PRO A 139 -10.63 -10.93 -18.28
N GLY A 140 -11.61 -11.53 -17.60
CA GLY A 140 -11.52 -11.84 -16.17
C GLY A 140 -11.86 -10.67 -15.22
N ALA A 141 -12.23 -9.49 -15.75
CA ALA A 141 -12.72 -8.40 -14.93
C ALA A 141 -14.19 -8.64 -14.54
N ASP A 142 -14.43 -8.98 -13.28
CA ASP A 142 -15.76 -8.92 -12.67
C ASP A 142 -15.96 -7.54 -12.02
N LEU A 143 -16.00 -6.50 -12.87
CA LEU A 143 -16.15 -5.11 -12.43
C LEU A 143 -17.50 -4.56 -12.85
N ASP A 144 -18.31 -4.17 -11.87
CA ASP A 144 -19.53 -3.42 -12.14
C ASP A 144 -19.23 -1.98 -12.63
N ALA A 145 -20.27 -1.33 -13.17
CA ALA A 145 -20.15 0.03 -13.69
C ALA A 145 -19.67 1.02 -12.62
N PHE A 146 -20.21 0.90 -11.41
CA PHE A 146 -19.88 1.80 -10.30
C PHE A 146 -18.39 1.74 -9.93
N THR A 147 -17.84 0.53 -9.81
CA THR A 147 -16.45 0.29 -9.43
C THR A 147 -15.50 0.75 -10.53
N ALA A 148 -15.82 0.48 -11.80
CA ALA A 148 -15.03 0.96 -12.93
C ALA A 148 -15.00 2.49 -13.01
N ASP A 149 -16.14 3.14 -12.81
CA ASP A 149 -16.24 4.61 -12.79
C ASP A 149 -15.46 5.20 -11.61
N LEU A 150 -15.60 4.61 -10.42
CA LEU A 150 -14.90 5.04 -9.21
C LEU A 150 -13.38 4.95 -9.37
N LEU A 151 -12.86 3.80 -9.81
CA LEU A 151 -11.42 3.59 -9.99
C LEU A 151 -10.85 4.54 -11.05
N THR A 152 -11.58 4.72 -12.15
CA THR A 152 -11.16 5.64 -13.23
C THR A 152 -11.19 7.10 -12.77
N ALA A 153 -12.18 7.50 -11.97
CA ALA A 153 -12.24 8.83 -11.37
C ALA A 153 -11.07 9.06 -10.39
N ALA A 154 -10.75 8.07 -9.55
CA ALA A 154 -9.64 8.12 -8.61
C ALA A 154 -8.28 8.25 -9.33
N ALA A 155 -8.06 7.47 -10.39
CA ALA A 155 -6.87 7.58 -11.24
C ALA A 155 -6.77 8.98 -11.90
N GLY A 156 -7.90 9.53 -12.35
CA GLY A 156 -7.96 10.91 -12.85
C GLY A 156 -7.59 11.95 -11.78
N ALA A 157 -8.04 11.76 -10.54
CA ALA A 157 -7.69 12.65 -9.42
C ALA A 157 -6.19 12.61 -9.09
N ALA A 158 -5.55 11.44 -9.21
CA ALA A 158 -4.10 11.30 -9.06
C ALA A 158 -3.33 12.11 -10.12
N LEU A 159 -3.73 12.02 -11.39
CA LEU A 159 -3.14 12.80 -12.48
C LEU A 159 -3.31 14.32 -12.26
N ASP A 160 -4.49 14.74 -11.79
CA ASP A 160 -4.80 16.13 -11.49
C ASP A 160 -3.93 16.67 -10.34
N ALA A 161 -3.75 15.87 -9.28
CA ALA A 161 -2.90 16.22 -8.15
C ALA A 161 -1.42 16.36 -8.56
N ALA A 162 -0.92 15.42 -9.36
CA ALA A 162 0.44 15.45 -9.89
C ALA A 162 0.68 16.68 -10.79
N SER A 163 -0.28 17.01 -11.66
CA SER A 163 -0.18 18.17 -12.55
C SER A 163 -0.17 19.50 -11.78
N ARG A 164 -0.98 19.63 -10.72
CA ARG A 164 -0.99 20.82 -9.86
C ARG A 164 0.30 20.97 -9.06
N GLU A 165 0.87 19.88 -8.55
CA GLU A 165 2.17 19.92 -7.86
C GLU A 165 3.30 20.31 -8.81
N TRP A 166 3.30 19.76 -10.02
CA TRP A 166 4.26 20.14 -11.04
C TRP A 166 4.20 21.63 -11.39
N LEU A 167 2.99 22.20 -11.49
CA LEU A 167 2.80 23.64 -11.66
C LEU A 167 3.29 24.46 -10.47
N ARG A 168 3.01 24.02 -9.23
CA ARG A 168 3.47 24.69 -8.00
C ARG A 168 4.99 24.70 -7.86
N THR A 169 5.65 23.70 -8.42
CA THR A 169 7.12 23.55 -8.40
C THR A 169 7.79 24.10 -9.65
N ASP A 170 7.08 24.88 -10.47
CA ASP A 170 7.61 25.46 -11.71
C ASP A 170 8.24 24.42 -12.65
N GLY A 171 7.64 23.23 -12.69
CA GLY A 171 8.06 22.13 -13.54
C GLY A 171 9.20 21.26 -12.99
N THR A 172 9.69 21.53 -11.78
CA THR A 172 10.86 20.82 -11.21
C THR A 172 10.52 19.50 -10.52
N ALA A 173 9.28 19.28 -10.09
CA ALA A 173 8.89 18.02 -9.46
C ALA A 173 8.86 16.86 -10.48
N ASP A 174 9.24 15.66 -10.02
CA ASP A 174 9.10 14.44 -10.79
C ASP A 174 7.64 13.98 -10.81
N ARG A 175 7.00 14.10 -11.98
CA ARG A 175 5.59 13.77 -12.19
C ARG A 175 5.32 12.28 -12.11
N ALA A 176 6.27 11.45 -12.55
CA ALA A 176 6.18 10.00 -12.41
C ALA A 176 6.06 9.63 -10.94
N ALA A 177 6.99 10.14 -10.12
CA ALA A 177 7.01 9.92 -8.69
C ALA A 177 5.76 10.48 -7.99
N LEU A 178 5.20 11.59 -8.48
CA LEU A 178 3.95 12.13 -7.96
C LEU A 178 2.73 11.26 -8.27
N ILE A 179 2.67 10.65 -9.45
CA ILE A 179 1.64 9.65 -9.80
C ILE A 179 1.79 8.44 -8.88
N ASP A 180 3.01 7.91 -8.71
CA ASP A 180 3.28 6.78 -7.80
C ASP A 180 2.83 7.09 -6.37
N ARG A 181 3.18 8.28 -5.85
CA ARG A 181 2.77 8.74 -4.53
C ARG A 181 1.25 8.85 -4.40
N ALA A 182 0.57 9.37 -5.42
CA ALA A 182 -0.88 9.53 -5.40
C ALA A 182 -1.60 8.18 -5.44
N PHE A 183 -1.12 7.23 -6.24
CA PHE A 183 -1.67 5.87 -6.30
C PHE A 183 -1.44 5.11 -4.99
N ALA A 184 -0.27 5.26 -4.37
CA ALA A 184 0.01 4.68 -3.06
C ALA A 184 -0.89 5.27 -1.95
N ALA A 185 -1.20 6.57 -2.01
CA ALA A 185 -2.08 7.23 -1.04
C ALA A 185 -3.57 6.89 -1.22
N LEU A 186 -3.99 6.55 -2.45
CA LEU A 186 -5.37 6.16 -2.79
C LEU A 186 -5.60 4.65 -2.69
N ALA A 187 -4.54 3.85 -2.80
CA ALA A 187 -4.62 2.44 -2.47
C ALA A 187 -5.13 2.33 -1.02
N PRO A 188 -6.07 1.42 -0.72
CA PRO A 188 -6.40 1.15 0.66
C PRO A 188 -5.10 0.87 1.39
N ALA A 189 -4.85 1.58 2.49
CA ALA A 189 -3.81 1.17 3.42
C ALA A 189 -3.93 -0.35 3.55
N PRO A 190 -2.83 -1.12 3.45
CA PRO A 190 -2.90 -2.57 3.52
C PRO A 190 -3.85 -2.87 4.66
N ALA A 191 -4.90 -3.65 4.38
CA ALA A 191 -5.92 -3.91 5.38
C ALA A 191 -5.13 -4.23 6.64
N ARG A 192 -5.25 -3.38 7.68
CA ARG A 192 -4.88 -3.84 9.00
C ARG A 192 -5.82 -5.01 9.15
N THR A 193 -5.31 -6.21 8.86
CA THR A 193 -6.01 -7.47 9.10
C THR A 193 -6.57 -7.25 10.48
N ALA A 194 -7.90 -7.19 10.58
CA ALA A 194 -8.56 -6.77 11.82
C ALA A 194 -7.85 -7.53 12.93
N GLU A 195 -7.13 -6.80 13.81
CA GLU A 195 -6.20 -7.44 14.73
C GLU A 195 -6.94 -8.61 15.35
N PRO A 196 -6.40 -9.85 15.27
CA PRO A 196 -7.12 -11.01 15.74
C PRO A 196 -7.61 -10.70 17.15
N ARG A 197 -8.91 -10.91 17.41
CA ARG A 197 -9.46 -10.63 18.73
C ARG A 197 -8.68 -11.46 19.74
N ARG A 198 -8.02 -10.80 20.70
CA ARG A 198 -7.25 -11.46 21.75
C ARG A 198 -7.95 -11.33 23.08
N PHE A 199 -7.98 -12.43 23.83
CA PHE A 199 -8.30 -12.39 25.25
C PHE A 199 -7.04 -12.15 26.04
N ARG A 200 -7.09 -11.17 26.95
CA ARG A 200 -6.06 -11.03 27.97
C ARG A 200 -6.31 -12.05 29.06
N LEU A 201 -5.30 -12.84 29.40
CA LEU A 201 -5.31 -13.73 30.54
C LEU A 201 -4.23 -13.32 31.54
N ASP A 202 -4.49 -13.58 32.81
CA ASP A 202 -3.58 -13.31 33.92
C ASP A 202 -3.42 -14.57 34.78
N ALA A 203 -2.19 -14.82 35.25
CA ALA A 203 -1.90 -15.87 36.22
C ALA A 203 -1.21 -15.28 37.47
N PRO A 204 -1.76 -15.50 38.67
CA PRO A 204 -1.08 -15.13 39.91
C PRO A 204 0.15 -16.02 40.12
N LEU A 205 1.25 -15.43 40.59
CA LEU A 205 2.53 -16.12 40.75
C LEU A 205 2.78 -16.66 42.19
N GLY A 206 1.78 -16.56 43.08
CA GLY A 206 1.94 -16.86 44.50
C GLY A 206 2.03 -18.34 44.89
N VAL A 207 1.33 -19.24 44.18
CA VAL A 207 1.41 -20.71 44.41
C VAL A 207 1.54 -21.40 43.08
N LEU A 208 2.78 -21.73 42.71
CA LEU A 208 3.11 -22.45 41.49
C LEU A 208 3.35 -23.93 41.78
N PRO A 209 3.13 -24.84 40.81
CA PRO A 209 3.61 -26.22 40.90
C PRO A 209 5.11 -26.26 41.20
N VAL A 210 5.64 -27.33 41.83
CA VAL A 210 7.09 -27.41 42.07
C VAL A 210 7.83 -27.40 40.72
N PRO A 211 8.88 -26.57 40.55
CA PRO A 211 9.63 -26.53 39.31
C PRO A 211 10.36 -27.86 39.11
N GLU A 212 10.10 -28.51 37.98
CA GLU A 212 10.99 -29.56 37.47
C GLU A 212 12.26 -28.88 36.95
N ASP A 213 13.42 -29.53 37.10
CA ASP A 213 14.63 -29.08 36.41
C ASP A 213 14.35 -29.07 34.91
N HIS A 214 14.36 -27.86 34.34
CA HIS A 214 13.84 -27.63 33.01
C HIS A 214 14.94 -27.72 31.94
N GLY A 215 16.22 -27.62 32.30
CA GLY A 215 17.35 -27.67 31.36
C GLY A 215 17.39 -26.55 30.30
N PHE A 216 16.40 -25.67 30.24
CA PHE A 216 16.36 -24.52 29.33
C PHE A 216 17.40 -23.45 29.70
N ARG A 217 17.98 -22.82 28.67
CA ARG A 217 18.85 -21.64 28.83
C ARG A 217 18.08 -20.35 28.55
N ASN A 218 18.61 -19.22 28.99
CA ASN A 218 18.07 -17.92 28.56
C ASN A 218 18.51 -17.61 27.12
N PRO A 219 17.62 -17.01 26.29
CA PRO A 219 17.97 -16.60 24.95
C PRO A 219 18.82 -15.31 24.96
N ALA A 220 19.69 -15.17 23.97
CA ALA A 220 20.57 -14.03 23.75
C ALA A 220 20.26 -13.33 22.41
N PRO A 221 20.71 -12.07 22.20
CA PRO A 221 20.50 -11.39 20.92
C PRO A 221 21.07 -12.14 19.70
N SER A 222 22.08 -12.98 19.89
CA SER A 222 22.62 -13.85 18.83
C SER A 222 21.64 -14.93 18.37
N ASP A 223 20.61 -15.25 19.17
CA ASP A 223 19.59 -16.24 18.83
C ASP A 223 18.49 -15.68 17.93
N VAL A 224 18.42 -14.36 17.72
CA VAL A 224 17.34 -13.68 16.96
C VAL A 224 17.07 -14.34 15.60
N PRO A 225 18.08 -14.67 14.75
CA PRO A 225 17.83 -15.35 13.49
C PRO A 225 17.18 -16.73 13.65
N ALA A 226 17.65 -17.52 14.62
CA ALA A 226 17.14 -18.87 14.85
C ALA A 226 15.75 -18.87 15.51
N LEU A 227 15.48 -17.90 16.39
CA LEU A 227 14.17 -17.69 16.99
C LEU A 227 13.14 -17.19 15.98
N GLY A 228 13.52 -16.29 15.05
CA GLY A 228 12.65 -15.83 13.97
C GLY A 228 12.25 -16.98 13.04
N ASP A 229 13.21 -17.80 12.61
CA ASP A 229 12.93 -19.01 11.82
C ASP A 229 12.03 -20.01 12.57
N LEU A 230 12.30 -20.25 13.87
CA LEU A 230 11.48 -21.12 14.71
C LEU A 230 10.04 -20.58 14.85
N MET A 231 9.88 -19.28 15.11
CA MET A 231 8.58 -18.62 15.23
C MET A 231 7.78 -18.74 13.93
N TRP A 232 8.41 -18.42 12.79
CA TRP A 232 7.79 -18.54 11.46
C TRP A 232 7.25 -19.94 11.23
N ARG A 233 8.07 -20.98 11.48
CA ARG A 233 7.67 -22.39 11.31
C ARG A 233 6.59 -22.82 12.28
N ALA A 234 6.65 -22.38 13.54
CA ALA A 234 5.71 -22.77 14.57
C ALA A 234 4.30 -22.18 14.36
N TYR A 235 4.19 -21.02 13.73
CA TYR A 235 2.92 -20.33 13.53
C TYR A 235 2.22 -20.64 12.20
N GLN A 236 2.90 -21.30 11.25
CA GLN A 236 2.28 -21.73 9.99
C GLN A 236 1.03 -22.58 10.22
N GLY A 237 -0.09 -22.17 9.62
CA GLY A 237 -1.37 -22.87 9.74
C GLY A 237 -2.02 -22.76 11.11
N THR A 238 -1.55 -21.85 11.97
CA THR A 238 -2.17 -21.53 13.26
C THR A 238 -2.90 -20.17 13.20
N PRO A 239 -3.83 -19.89 14.13
CA PRO A 239 -4.46 -18.57 14.23
C PRO A 239 -3.47 -17.41 14.44
N ASP A 240 -2.25 -17.68 14.91
CA ASP A 240 -1.21 -16.68 15.18
C ASP A 240 -0.24 -16.50 13.99
N GLN A 241 -0.53 -17.06 12.80
CA GLN A 241 0.34 -16.96 11.62
C GLN A 241 0.71 -15.51 11.27
N ALA A 242 -0.22 -14.56 11.46
CA ALA A 242 0.02 -13.15 11.18
C ALA A 242 1.08 -12.52 12.09
N ASP A 243 1.29 -13.05 13.29
CA ASP A 243 2.27 -12.52 14.26
C ASP A 243 3.71 -12.80 13.83
N ALA A 244 3.91 -13.77 12.92
CA ALA A 244 5.23 -14.07 12.38
C ALA A 244 5.57 -13.30 11.09
N GLY A 245 4.66 -12.46 10.58
CA GLY A 245 4.88 -11.69 9.35
C GLY A 245 4.53 -12.46 8.06
N ALA A 246 5.14 -12.09 6.94
CA ALA A 246 4.86 -12.71 5.63
C ALA A 246 5.87 -13.81 5.23
N ASP A 247 7.04 -13.80 5.85
CA ASP A 247 8.16 -14.69 5.57
C ASP A 247 9.14 -14.76 6.76
N VAL A 248 10.21 -15.57 6.62
CA VAL A 248 11.24 -15.74 7.66
C VAL A 248 11.95 -14.41 8.00
N PRO A 249 12.39 -13.58 7.04
CA PRO A 249 12.94 -12.26 7.35
C PRO A 249 12.03 -11.39 8.21
N ALA A 250 10.73 -11.34 7.94
CA ALA A 250 9.77 -10.60 8.76
C ALA A 250 9.69 -11.15 10.19
N ALA A 251 9.71 -12.48 10.36
CA ALA A 251 9.74 -13.09 11.70
C ALA A 251 11.03 -12.78 12.47
N ILE A 252 12.17 -12.71 11.78
CA ILE A 252 13.46 -12.32 12.37
C ILE A 252 13.42 -10.86 12.82
N GLU A 253 12.84 -9.97 12.00
CA GLU A 253 12.65 -8.56 12.35
C GLU A 253 11.78 -8.43 13.60
N GLU A 254 10.66 -9.15 13.67
CA GLU A 254 9.74 -9.12 14.82
C GLU A 254 10.41 -9.55 16.14
N ILE A 255 11.18 -10.64 16.12
CA ILE A 255 11.99 -11.05 17.29
C ILE A 255 13.07 -10.01 17.59
N GLY A 256 13.66 -9.38 16.57
CA GLY A 256 14.59 -8.27 16.75
C GLY A 256 13.98 -7.08 17.50
N LEU A 257 12.76 -6.68 17.13
CA LEU A 257 12.00 -5.60 17.78
C LEU A 257 11.68 -5.94 19.25
N LEU A 258 11.36 -7.20 19.53
CA LEU A 258 11.18 -7.69 20.89
C LEU A 258 12.44 -7.49 21.76
N PHE A 259 13.60 -7.90 21.25
CA PHE A 259 14.88 -7.73 21.96
C PHE A 259 15.28 -6.25 22.10
N ALA A 260 14.92 -5.41 21.13
CA ALA A 260 15.13 -3.97 21.18
C ALA A 260 14.21 -3.24 22.18
N GLY A 261 13.14 -3.90 22.64
CA GLY A 261 12.22 -3.39 23.65
C GLY A 261 11.02 -2.62 23.12
N GLU A 262 10.75 -2.67 21.81
CA GLU A 262 9.58 -2.02 21.18
C GLU A 262 8.26 -2.60 21.71
N HIS A 263 8.27 -3.88 22.09
CA HIS A 263 7.14 -4.59 22.72
C HIS A 263 7.24 -4.67 24.25
N GLY A 264 7.86 -3.65 24.86
CA GLY A 264 8.19 -3.61 26.28
C GLY A 264 9.58 -4.18 26.55
N ARG A 265 10.16 -3.80 27.69
CA ARG A 265 11.55 -4.18 28.01
C ARG A 265 11.67 -5.70 28.13
N PHE A 266 12.50 -6.32 27.29
CA PHE A 266 12.78 -7.75 27.34
C PHE A 266 13.32 -8.17 28.72
N VAL A 267 12.90 -9.35 29.21
CA VAL A 267 13.31 -9.91 30.51
C VAL A 267 14.08 -11.22 30.27
N PRO A 268 15.41 -11.16 30.06
CA PRO A 268 16.20 -12.36 29.78
C PRO A 268 16.11 -13.41 30.89
N SER A 269 16.12 -12.99 32.15
CA SER A 269 16.08 -13.87 33.33
C SER A 269 14.79 -14.69 33.46
N ALA A 270 13.70 -14.25 32.83
CA ALA A 270 12.41 -14.94 32.81
C ALA A 270 12.03 -15.47 31.43
N SER A 271 12.95 -15.40 30.46
CA SER A 271 12.76 -15.93 29.10
C SER A 271 13.61 -17.18 28.93
N PHE A 272 13.08 -18.18 28.25
CA PHE A 272 13.70 -19.50 28.16
C PHE A 272 13.65 -20.06 26.75
N LEU A 273 14.71 -20.77 26.39
CA LEU A 273 14.91 -21.43 25.11
C LEU A 273 15.20 -22.90 25.35
N ALA A 274 14.39 -23.76 24.74
CA ALA A 274 14.61 -25.20 24.69
C ALA A 274 15.35 -25.56 23.42
N GLU A 275 16.33 -26.45 23.55
CA GLU A 275 17.16 -26.94 22.45
C GLU A 275 17.03 -28.46 22.33
N ASP A 276 17.24 -28.98 21.12
CA ASP A 276 17.40 -30.42 20.90
C ASP A 276 18.79 -30.90 21.31
N GLY A 277 19.06 -32.20 21.15
CA GLY A 277 20.37 -32.80 21.47
C GLY A 277 21.54 -32.27 20.64
N GLU A 278 21.29 -31.49 19.58
CA GLU A 278 22.29 -30.85 18.74
C GLU A 278 22.45 -29.34 19.03
N GLY A 279 21.73 -28.82 20.04
CA GLY A 279 21.77 -27.40 20.41
C GLY A 279 20.93 -26.50 19.51
N ARG A 280 19.99 -27.04 18.72
CA ARG A 280 19.12 -26.24 17.86
C ARG A 280 17.87 -25.80 18.62
N PRO A 281 17.43 -24.54 18.51
CA PRO A 281 16.18 -24.07 19.09
C PRO A 281 14.96 -24.89 18.63
N VAL A 282 14.20 -25.44 19.58
CA VAL A 282 12.97 -26.19 19.30
C VAL A 282 11.73 -25.63 19.99
N ALA A 283 11.87 -24.82 21.03
CA ALA A 283 10.77 -24.08 21.64
C ALA A 283 11.28 -22.87 22.43
N ALA A 284 10.48 -21.82 22.57
CA ALA A 284 10.85 -20.64 23.34
C ALA A 284 9.66 -20.05 24.10
N SER A 285 9.95 -19.47 25.27
CA SER A 285 9.07 -18.58 26.03
C SER A 285 9.78 -17.25 26.20
N LEU A 286 9.19 -16.17 25.69
CA LEU A 286 9.80 -14.85 25.66
C LEU A 286 8.94 -13.87 26.47
N VAL A 287 9.54 -13.27 27.49
CA VAL A 287 8.87 -12.38 28.46
C VAL A 287 9.35 -10.95 28.29
N THR A 288 8.42 -10.01 28.31
CA THR A 288 8.70 -8.56 28.38
C THR A 288 8.04 -7.92 29.60
N LEU A 289 8.48 -6.71 29.95
CA LEU A 289 7.79 -5.83 30.87
C LEU A 289 7.05 -4.77 30.06
N TRP A 290 5.75 -4.99 29.87
CA TRP A 290 4.87 -4.05 29.19
C TRP A 290 4.17 -3.16 30.20
N LYS A 291 4.45 -1.85 30.16
CA LYS A 291 3.93 -0.86 31.13
C LYS A 291 4.13 -1.28 32.60
N GLY A 292 5.25 -1.95 32.88
CA GLY A 292 5.62 -2.41 34.23
C GLY A 292 5.05 -3.76 34.64
N VAL A 293 4.22 -4.41 33.82
CA VAL A 293 3.63 -5.73 34.09
C VAL A 293 4.35 -6.79 33.26
N PRO A 294 4.77 -7.92 33.86
CA PRO A 294 5.31 -9.05 33.09
C PRO A 294 4.28 -9.57 32.08
N LEU A 295 4.70 -9.67 30.84
CA LEU A 295 3.92 -10.15 29.72
C LEU A 295 4.64 -11.34 29.08
N LEU A 296 3.98 -12.49 28.99
CA LEU A 296 4.44 -13.57 28.12
C LEU A 296 4.11 -13.18 26.68
N ALA A 297 5.09 -12.57 26.01
CA ALA A 297 4.93 -12.00 24.67
C ALA A 297 4.80 -13.09 23.61
N TYR A 298 5.66 -14.13 23.70
CA TYR A 298 5.60 -15.27 22.79
C TYR A 298 5.82 -16.58 23.53
N LEU A 299 5.07 -17.60 23.09
CA LEU A 299 5.31 -18.99 23.41
C LEU A 299 5.11 -19.81 22.13
N PHE A 300 6.15 -20.48 21.67
CA PHE A 300 6.08 -21.31 20.48
C PHE A 300 6.94 -22.57 20.59
N THR A 301 6.55 -23.60 19.85
CA THR A 301 7.21 -24.90 19.80
C THR A 301 7.24 -25.36 18.35
N SER A 302 8.40 -25.83 17.90
CA SER A 302 8.62 -26.38 16.56
C SER A 302 7.58 -27.46 16.27
N PRO A 303 6.99 -27.51 15.06
CA PRO A 303 5.97 -28.49 14.69
C PRO A 303 6.32 -29.95 15.05
N ASP A 304 7.60 -30.33 14.92
CA ASP A 304 8.08 -31.69 15.20
C ASP A 304 8.19 -32.02 16.70
N HIS A 305 8.11 -31.00 17.56
CA HIS A 305 8.27 -31.11 19.03
C HIS A 305 6.97 -30.81 19.79
N VAL A 306 5.89 -30.60 19.05
CA VAL A 306 4.56 -30.35 19.56
C VAL A 306 4.01 -31.57 20.31
N GLY A 307 3.32 -31.35 21.43
CA GLY A 307 2.71 -32.44 22.22
C GLY A 307 3.63 -33.08 23.26
N GLN A 308 4.90 -32.68 23.32
CA GLN A 308 5.89 -33.17 24.29
C GLN A 308 5.91 -32.37 25.61
N GLY A 309 4.89 -31.52 25.84
CA GLY A 309 4.79 -30.68 27.05
C GLY A 309 5.79 -29.51 27.15
N LEU A 310 6.61 -29.25 26.12
CA LEU A 310 7.63 -28.18 26.13
C LEU A 310 7.05 -26.79 26.42
N GLY A 311 6.00 -26.38 25.70
CA GLY A 311 5.38 -25.07 25.94
C GLY A 311 4.88 -24.88 27.37
N ARG A 312 4.31 -25.94 27.99
CA ARG A 312 3.87 -25.91 29.39
C ARG A 312 5.05 -25.72 30.34
N ARG A 313 6.13 -26.49 30.15
CA ARG A 313 7.34 -26.39 30.99
C ARG A 313 8.02 -25.04 30.85
N LEU A 314 8.12 -24.49 29.64
CA LEU A 314 8.70 -23.18 29.37
C LEU A 314 7.90 -22.04 30.02
N ALA A 315 6.57 -22.09 29.92
CA ALA A 315 5.71 -21.10 30.58
C ALA A 315 5.85 -21.16 32.11
N LEU A 316 5.85 -22.37 32.70
CA LEU A 316 6.07 -22.55 34.14
C LEU A 316 7.44 -22.06 34.58
N ALA A 317 8.52 -22.34 33.83
CA ALA A 317 9.85 -21.83 34.12
C ALA A 317 9.86 -20.29 34.17
N SER A 318 9.16 -19.66 33.22
CA SER A 318 8.99 -18.19 33.18
C SER A 318 8.22 -17.67 34.40
N MET A 319 7.14 -18.34 34.79
CA MET A 319 6.36 -18.01 35.99
C MET A 319 7.19 -18.11 37.26
N HIS A 320 7.99 -19.18 37.43
CA HIS A 320 8.89 -19.34 38.57
C HIS A 320 9.95 -18.25 38.62
N ALA A 321 10.62 -17.98 37.50
CA ALA A 321 11.65 -16.96 37.43
C ALA A 321 11.10 -15.56 37.78
N LEU A 322 9.86 -15.25 37.40
CA LEU A 322 9.19 -14.00 37.76
C LEU A 322 8.79 -13.98 39.25
N ALA A 323 8.29 -15.09 39.79
CA ALA A 323 7.95 -15.20 41.21
C ALA A 323 9.19 -14.99 42.10
N ASP A 324 10.32 -15.59 41.74
CA ASP A 324 11.61 -15.44 42.44
C ASP A 324 12.14 -13.99 42.37
N GLN A 325 11.74 -13.24 41.35
CA GLN A 325 12.03 -11.81 41.18
C GLN A 325 11.02 -10.90 41.93
N GLY A 326 10.04 -11.48 42.62
CA GLY A 326 9.04 -10.75 43.41
C GLY A 326 7.86 -10.20 42.59
N HIS A 327 7.66 -10.66 41.36
CA HIS A 327 6.45 -10.33 40.62
C HIS A 327 5.25 -11.14 41.12
N GLU A 328 4.09 -10.50 41.20
CA GLU A 328 2.85 -11.13 41.69
C GLU A 328 2.00 -11.72 40.56
N LEU A 329 2.23 -11.30 39.32
CA LEU A 329 1.36 -11.57 38.18
C LEU A 329 2.18 -11.76 36.89
N LEU A 330 1.73 -12.68 36.04
CA LEU A 330 2.10 -12.75 34.62
C LEU A 330 0.84 -12.60 33.76
N SER A 331 0.87 -11.66 32.81
CA SER A 331 -0.18 -11.48 31.81
C SER A 331 0.21 -12.12 30.47
N LEU A 332 -0.79 -12.42 29.63
CA LEU A 332 -0.61 -12.73 28.21
C LEU A 332 -1.84 -12.30 27.40
N ALA A 333 -1.69 -12.25 26.08
CA ALA A 333 -2.79 -12.09 25.13
C ALA A 333 -2.83 -13.29 24.18
N VAL A 334 -3.97 -13.98 24.10
CA VAL A 334 -4.15 -15.15 23.24
C VAL A 334 -5.27 -14.90 22.23
N THR A 335 -5.03 -15.24 20.96
CA THR A 335 -6.03 -15.16 19.90
C THR A 335 -7.25 -16.02 20.24
N GLU A 336 -8.45 -15.46 20.09
CA GLU A 336 -9.74 -16.06 20.46
C GLU A 336 -9.93 -17.46 19.87
N ASP A 337 -9.51 -17.65 18.61
CA ASP A 337 -9.60 -18.92 17.89
C ASP A 337 -8.48 -19.93 18.24
N ASN A 338 -7.45 -19.53 19.00
CA ASN A 338 -6.37 -20.44 19.42
C ASN A 338 -6.77 -21.26 20.66
N VAL A 339 -7.76 -22.15 20.48
CA VAL A 339 -8.30 -23.03 21.52
C VAL A 339 -7.21 -23.87 22.18
N ARG A 340 -6.19 -24.27 21.42
CA ARG A 340 -5.09 -25.09 21.91
C ARG A 340 -4.21 -24.33 22.91
N ALA A 341 -3.76 -23.13 22.54
CA ALA A 341 -2.95 -22.29 23.43
C ALA A 341 -3.75 -21.93 24.68
N ARG A 342 -5.04 -21.58 24.53
CA ARG A 342 -5.91 -21.26 25.66
C ARG A 342 -6.01 -22.41 26.68
N ARG A 343 -6.22 -23.65 26.23
CA ARG A 343 -6.23 -24.83 27.13
C ARG A 343 -4.91 -25.03 27.85
N LEU A 344 -3.78 -24.76 27.20
CA LEU A 344 -2.46 -24.83 27.83
C LEU A 344 -2.35 -23.78 28.95
N TYR A 345 -2.71 -22.52 28.68
CA TYR A 345 -2.64 -21.44 29.65
C TYR A 345 -3.58 -21.67 30.84
N GLU A 346 -4.83 -22.06 30.57
CA GLU A 346 -5.81 -22.42 31.62
C GLU A 346 -5.28 -23.56 32.52
N SER A 347 -4.58 -24.56 31.95
CA SER A 347 -4.02 -25.69 32.71
C SER A 347 -2.87 -25.32 33.67
N ILE A 348 -2.29 -24.13 33.53
CA ILE A 348 -1.21 -23.61 34.39
C ILE A 348 -1.65 -22.38 35.19
N GLY A 349 -2.95 -22.12 35.28
CA GLY A 349 -3.51 -21.12 36.20
C GLY A 349 -3.79 -19.74 35.59
N PHE A 350 -3.69 -19.58 34.27
CA PHE A 350 -4.17 -18.35 33.62
C PHE A 350 -5.70 -18.32 33.58
N VAL A 351 -6.26 -17.18 33.95
CA VAL A 351 -7.70 -16.90 33.92
C VAL A 351 -7.96 -15.61 33.14
N PRO A 352 -9.17 -15.39 32.59
CA PRO A 352 -9.51 -14.13 31.93
C PRO A 352 -9.23 -12.92 32.81
N HIS A 353 -8.55 -11.92 32.23
CA HIS A 353 -8.28 -10.65 32.92
C HIS A 353 -9.60 -9.99 33.31
N VAL A 354 -9.72 -9.65 34.58
CA VAL A 354 -10.82 -8.83 35.10
C VAL A 354 -10.26 -7.44 35.37
N PRO A 355 -10.66 -6.40 34.63
CA PRO A 355 -10.22 -5.04 34.89
C PRO A 355 -10.59 -4.66 36.33
N SER A 356 -9.66 -4.08 37.08
CA SER A 356 -10.01 -3.41 38.34
C SER A 356 -10.99 -2.28 38.05
N ALA A 357 -12.14 -2.31 38.75
CA ALA A 357 -13.23 -1.36 38.61
C ALA A 357 -12.84 0.07 39.02
#